data_AF-A0A961IH49-F1
#
_entry.id   AF-A0A961IH49-F1
#
_cell.length_a   1.000
_cell.length_b   1.000
_cell.length_c   1.000
_cell.angle_alpha   90.00
_cell.angle_beta   90.00
_cell.angle_gamma   90.00
#
_symmetry.space_group_name_H-M   'P 1'
#
loop_
_entity.id
_entity.type
_entity.pdbx_description
1 polymer ?
#
loop_
_entity_poly.entity_id
_entity_poly.type
_entity_poly.pdbx_seq_one_letter_code
_entity_poly.pdbx_strand_id
1 'polypeptide(L)'
;VSLLVSFYVFESIKDAWLFLLSCTAGMGAILILRWYWWRVNAWSEIASMLIPVAVVTGLEVAYKLGIPRIPEPKNLFIIVPITLLLTLLVLFLTPAEPDKHLAQFFERVRPAGPGWKHIARRFQLKAQGSLWRPFLGWILGTVLVYAGLFLPGAIILGRFLPAMVAAVCLSVAVVGLIFLIRAEFSGDVTAEDSR
;
A
#
# COMPACT_ATOMS: atom_id res chain seq x y z
N VAL A 1 -11.40 -21.23 -12.01
CA VAL A 1 -9.96 -20.86 -12.09
C VAL A 1 -9.26 -21.07 -10.76
N SER A 2 -9.70 -20.42 -9.67
CA SER A 2 -9.10 -20.59 -8.33
C SER A 2 -9.03 -22.06 -7.85
N LEU A 3 -10.11 -22.84 -7.99
CA LEU A 3 -10.13 -24.28 -7.63
C LEU A 3 -9.18 -25.14 -8.47
N LEU A 4 -9.05 -24.88 -9.77
CA LEU A 4 -8.19 -25.68 -10.66
C LEU A 4 -6.70 -25.45 -10.40
N VAL A 5 -6.31 -24.21 -10.11
CA VAL A 5 -4.93 -23.88 -9.72
C VAL A 5 -4.61 -24.52 -8.37
N SER A 6 -5.53 -24.45 -7.40
CA SER A 6 -5.28 -24.99 -6.06
C SER A 6 -5.03 -26.50 -6.03
N PHE A 7 -5.73 -27.29 -6.85
CA PHE A 7 -5.55 -28.75 -6.87
C PHE A 7 -4.37 -29.23 -7.72
N TYR A 8 -3.92 -28.45 -8.71
CA TYR A 8 -2.87 -28.87 -9.66
C TYR A 8 -1.51 -28.20 -9.43
N VAL A 9 -1.42 -27.15 -8.61
CA VAL A 9 -0.20 -26.33 -8.49
C VAL A 9 0.40 -26.31 -7.07
N PHE A 10 -0.39 -26.52 -6.01
CA PHE A 10 0.11 -26.42 -4.63
C PHE A 10 0.44 -27.78 -4.02
N GLU A 11 1.73 -28.04 -3.85
CA GLU A 11 2.22 -29.18 -3.06
C GLU A 11 2.31 -28.85 -1.56
N SER A 12 2.33 -27.56 -1.20
CA SER A 12 2.39 -27.09 0.20
C SER A 12 1.60 -25.81 0.47
N ILE A 13 1.26 -25.58 1.75
CA ILE A 13 0.63 -24.33 2.24
C ILE A 13 1.52 -23.11 1.98
N LYS A 14 2.84 -23.29 1.99
CA LYS A 14 3.81 -22.25 1.71
C LYS A 14 3.68 -21.74 0.27
N ASP A 15 3.47 -22.64 -0.69
CA ASP A 15 3.32 -22.28 -2.10
C ASP A 15 2.01 -21.52 -2.34
N ALA A 16 0.93 -21.89 -1.65
CA ALA A 16 -0.33 -21.15 -1.70
C ALA A 16 -0.16 -19.71 -1.18
N TRP A 17 0.57 -19.52 -0.07
CA TRP A 17 0.88 -18.19 0.45
C TRP A 17 1.75 -17.37 -0.51
N LEU A 18 2.78 -17.98 -1.09
CA LEU A 18 3.70 -17.31 -2.01
C LEU A 18 3.01 -16.93 -3.33
N PHE A 19 2.11 -17.77 -3.81
CA PHE A 19 1.25 -17.45 -4.94
C PHE A 19 0.29 -16.29 -4.64
N LEU A 20 -0.34 -16.28 -3.46
CA LEU A 20 -1.23 -15.18 -3.05
C LEU A 20 -0.48 -13.85 -2.92
N LEU A 21 0.73 -13.88 -2.34
CA LEU A 21 1.62 -12.71 -2.27
C LEU A 21 2.02 -12.23 -3.69
N SER A 22 2.30 -13.16 -4.60
CA SER A 22 2.66 -12.83 -5.98
C SER A 22 1.48 -12.26 -6.77
N CYS A 23 0.26 -12.77 -6.56
CA CYS A 23 -0.94 -12.27 -7.23
C CYS A 23 -1.34 -10.86 -6.77
N THR A 24 -0.99 -10.49 -5.54
CA THR A 24 -1.28 -9.17 -4.98
C THR A 24 -0.10 -8.19 -5.11
N ALA A 25 1.03 -8.65 -5.64
CA ALA A 25 2.25 -7.87 -5.82
C ALA A 25 2.04 -6.74 -6.84
N GLY A 26 1.92 -5.50 -6.35
CA GLY A 26 1.79 -4.29 -7.17
C GLY A 26 0.48 -3.54 -6.94
N MET A 27 -0.60 -4.24 -6.57
CA MET A 27 -1.90 -3.62 -6.27
C MET A 27 -1.79 -2.60 -5.12
N GLY A 28 -1.15 -2.99 -4.00
CA GLY A 28 -1.03 -2.13 -2.84
C GLY A 28 -0.31 -0.80 -3.13
N ALA A 29 0.72 -0.83 -3.99
CA ALA A 29 1.45 0.38 -4.37
C ALA A 29 0.57 1.36 -5.16
N ILE A 30 -0.25 0.86 -6.09
CA ILE A 30 -1.16 1.70 -6.89
C ILE A 30 -2.27 2.30 -6.04
N LEU A 31 -2.84 1.52 -5.12
CA LEU A 31 -3.88 2.01 -4.22
C LEU A 31 -3.37 3.14 -3.30
N ILE A 32 -2.15 3.02 -2.79
CA ILE A 32 -1.51 4.09 -2.02
C ILE A 32 -1.23 5.29 -2.92
N LEU A 33 -0.67 5.06 -4.11
CA LEU A 33 -0.36 6.12 -5.07
C LEU A 33 -1.60 6.92 -5.47
N ARG A 34 -2.77 6.27 -5.58
CA ARG A 34 -4.06 6.90 -5.89
C ARG A 34 -4.39 8.07 -4.97
N TRP A 35 -4.13 7.92 -3.67
CA TRP A 35 -4.41 8.96 -2.68
C TRP A 35 -3.50 10.18 -2.83
N TYR A 36 -2.26 9.97 -3.27
CA TYR A 36 -1.23 11.01 -3.30
C TYR A 36 -0.93 11.58 -4.69
N TRP A 37 -1.42 10.94 -5.76
CA TRP A 37 -1.07 11.26 -7.14
C TRP A 37 -2.29 11.22 -8.09
N TRP A 38 -2.64 12.39 -8.63
CA TRP A 38 -3.82 12.60 -9.47
C TRP A 38 -3.87 11.85 -10.81
N ARG A 39 -2.73 11.37 -11.33
CA ARG A 39 -2.67 10.62 -12.60
C ARG A 39 -3.22 9.21 -12.50
N VAL A 40 -3.36 8.65 -11.29
CA VAL A 40 -3.86 7.29 -11.11
C VAL A 40 -5.30 7.21 -11.58
N ASN A 41 -5.54 6.32 -12.55
CA ASN A 41 -6.81 6.13 -13.22
C ASN A 41 -7.32 4.70 -13.03
N ALA A 42 -8.58 4.46 -13.40
CA ALA A 42 -9.19 3.13 -13.29
C ALA A 42 -8.44 2.04 -14.09
N TRP A 43 -7.83 2.41 -15.22
CA TRP A 43 -7.04 1.48 -16.05
C TRP A 43 -5.81 0.96 -15.32
N SER A 44 -5.09 1.82 -14.60
CA SER A 44 -3.93 1.41 -13.81
C SER A 44 -4.30 0.48 -12.65
N GLU A 45 -5.49 0.64 -12.07
CA GLU A 45 -5.99 -0.26 -11.02
C GLU A 45 -6.35 -1.64 -11.57
N ILE A 46 -7.07 -1.68 -12.70
CA ILE A 46 -7.38 -2.93 -13.39
C ILE A 46 -6.09 -3.62 -13.84
N ALA A 47 -5.13 -2.86 -14.39
CA ALA A 47 -3.84 -3.38 -14.77
C ALA A 47 -3.07 -3.97 -13.58
N SER A 48 -3.10 -3.32 -12.41
CA SER A 48 -2.49 -3.82 -11.18
C SER A 48 -3.06 -5.16 -10.70
N MET A 49 -4.30 -5.47 -11.08
CA MET A 49 -4.96 -6.75 -10.77
C MET A 49 -4.59 -7.85 -11.78
N LEU A 50 -4.46 -7.49 -13.06
CA LEU A 50 -4.28 -8.44 -14.15
C LEU A 50 -2.81 -8.77 -14.41
N ILE A 51 -1.92 -7.78 -14.33
CA ILE A 51 -0.49 -7.92 -14.64
C ILE A 51 0.19 -8.96 -13.74
N PRO A 52 0.00 -8.98 -12.41
CA PRO A 52 0.65 -9.99 -11.56
C PRO A 52 0.22 -11.41 -11.91
N VAL A 53 -1.07 -11.62 -12.20
CA VAL A 53 -1.59 -12.91 -12.64
C VAL A 53 -0.95 -13.32 -13.98
N ALA A 54 -0.85 -12.39 -14.93
CA ALA A 54 -0.23 -12.64 -16.23
C ALA A 54 1.27 -12.97 -16.12
N VAL A 55 2.02 -12.22 -15.29
CA VAL A 55 3.45 -12.44 -15.07
C VAL A 55 3.71 -13.78 -14.39
N VAL A 56 2.96 -14.10 -13.33
CA VAL A 56 3.08 -15.39 -12.63
C VAL A 56 2.76 -16.56 -13.57
N THR A 57 1.64 -16.47 -14.29
CA THR A 57 1.24 -17.52 -15.24
C THR A 57 2.26 -17.67 -16.38
N GLY A 58 2.79 -16.56 -16.89
CA GLY A 58 3.83 -16.57 -17.92
C GLY A 58 5.13 -17.24 -17.47
N LEU A 59 5.57 -16.98 -16.24
CA LEU A 59 6.74 -17.62 -15.64
C LEU A 59 6.54 -19.13 -15.46
N GLU A 60 5.35 -19.57 -15.06
CA GLU A 60 5.01 -21.00 -14.95
C GLU A 60 5.01 -21.70 -16.31
N VAL A 61 4.51 -21.06 -17.36
CA VAL A 61 4.57 -21.60 -18.73
C VAL A 61 6.02 -21.64 -19.23
N ALA A 62 6.81 -20.59 -18.99
CA ALA A 62 8.22 -20.54 -19.32
C ALA A 62 9.03 -21.68 -18.66
N TYR A 63 8.71 -22.00 -17.41
CA TYR A 63 9.29 -23.15 -16.70
C TYR A 63 8.96 -24.48 -17.40
N LYS A 64 7.70 -24.69 -17.78
CA LYS A 64 7.29 -25.89 -18.55
C LYS A 64 7.98 -26.01 -19.91
N LEU A 65 8.42 -24.90 -20.49
CA LEU A 65 9.18 -24.85 -21.75
C LEU A 65 10.69 -25.05 -21.57
N GLY A 66 11.17 -25.34 -20.35
CA GLY A 66 12.56 -25.71 -20.06
C GLY A 66 13.44 -24.57 -19.53
N ILE A 67 12.88 -23.40 -19.23
CA ILE A 67 13.62 -22.32 -18.56
C ILE A 67 13.76 -22.66 -17.06
N PRO A 68 14.95 -22.57 -16.45
CA PRO A 68 15.14 -22.96 -15.04
C PRO A 68 14.27 -22.12 -14.09
N ARG A 69 13.58 -22.79 -13.17
CA ARG A 69 12.74 -22.13 -12.15
C ARG A 69 13.61 -21.33 -11.20
N ILE A 70 13.21 -20.08 -10.97
CA ILE A 70 13.82 -19.26 -9.93
C ILE A 70 13.26 -19.74 -8.57
N PRO A 71 14.13 -20.15 -7.61
CA PRO A 71 13.66 -20.68 -6.34
C PRO A 71 12.81 -19.66 -5.58
N GLU A 72 11.70 -20.10 -4.99
CA GLU A 72 10.94 -19.26 -4.07
C GLU A 72 11.65 -19.15 -2.71
N PRO A 73 11.68 -17.98 -2.05
CA PRO A 73 10.95 -16.76 -2.35
C PRO A 73 11.69 -15.77 -3.28
N LYS A 74 12.86 -16.13 -3.83
CA LYS A 74 13.68 -15.20 -4.63
C LYS A 74 12.94 -14.66 -5.87
N ASN A 75 12.04 -15.48 -6.41
CA ASN A 75 11.09 -15.12 -7.45
C ASN A 75 10.33 -13.80 -7.16
N LEU A 76 9.92 -13.55 -5.92
CA LEU A 76 9.17 -12.35 -5.53
C LEU A 76 9.95 -11.06 -5.80
N PHE A 77 11.28 -11.06 -5.65
CA PHE A 77 12.12 -9.90 -5.94
C PHE A 77 12.16 -9.54 -7.42
N ILE A 78 11.68 -10.43 -8.30
CA ILE A 78 11.60 -10.21 -9.74
C ILE A 78 10.16 -9.89 -10.14
N ILE A 79 9.18 -10.65 -9.63
CA ILE A 79 7.76 -10.41 -9.92
C ILE A 79 7.36 -9.01 -9.48
N VAL A 80 7.59 -8.64 -8.22
CA VAL A 80 7.14 -7.36 -7.65
C VAL A 80 7.59 -6.15 -8.46
N PRO A 81 8.88 -5.96 -8.80
CA PRO A 81 9.29 -4.81 -9.59
C PRO A 81 8.77 -4.88 -11.02
N ILE A 82 8.71 -6.06 -11.66
CA ILE A 82 8.17 -6.18 -13.02
C ILE A 82 6.69 -5.79 -13.06
N THR A 83 5.88 -6.31 -12.14
CA THR A 83 4.45 -6.01 -12.09
C THR A 83 4.20 -4.53 -11.79
N LEU A 84 4.99 -3.95 -10.89
CA LEU A 84 4.95 -2.52 -10.59
C LEU A 84 5.31 -1.68 -11.83
N LEU A 85 6.41 -2.00 -12.51
CA LEU A 85 6.86 -1.27 -13.70
C LEU A 85 5.86 -1.34 -14.84
N LEU A 86 5.31 -2.53 -15.13
CA LEU A 86 4.29 -2.71 -16.16
C LEU A 86 3.01 -1.96 -15.80
N THR A 87 2.62 -1.94 -14.53
CA THR A 87 1.43 -1.19 -14.09
C THR A 87 1.66 0.32 -14.18
N LEU A 88 2.85 0.79 -13.83
CA LEU A 88 3.25 2.19 -14.01
C LEU A 88 3.33 2.55 -15.51
N LEU A 89 3.75 1.63 -16.36
CA LEU A 89 3.73 1.84 -17.81
C LEU A 89 2.29 2.05 -18.29
N VAL A 90 1.35 1.20 -17.85
CA VAL A 90 -0.08 1.38 -18.17
C VAL A 90 -0.59 2.72 -17.65
N LEU A 91 -0.22 3.11 -16.43
CA LEU A 91 -0.55 4.41 -15.84
C LEU A 91 -0.12 5.58 -16.72
N PHE A 92 1.07 5.52 -17.32
CA PHE A 92 1.58 6.59 -18.20
C PHE A 92 1.02 6.55 -19.62
N LEU A 93 0.68 5.36 -20.12
CA LEU A 93 0.12 5.18 -21.47
C LEU A 93 -1.37 5.49 -21.53
N THR A 94 -2.10 5.31 -20.44
CA THR A 94 -3.55 5.55 -20.41
C THR A 94 -3.88 7.03 -20.14
N PRO A 95 -4.98 7.55 -20.72
CA PRO A 95 -5.38 8.93 -20.52
C PRO A 95 -5.69 9.19 -19.04
N ALA A 96 -5.37 10.39 -18.58
CA ALA A 96 -5.75 10.85 -17.25
C ALA A 96 -7.27 11.06 -17.16
N GLU A 97 -7.80 10.94 -15.94
CA GLU A 97 -9.21 11.18 -15.64
C GLU A 97 -9.60 12.64 -15.97
N PRO A 98 -10.84 12.91 -16.44
CA PRO A 98 -11.27 14.26 -16.76
C PRO A 98 -11.12 15.24 -15.59
N ASP A 99 -10.62 16.44 -15.88
CA ASP A 99 -10.36 17.49 -14.89
C ASP A 99 -11.58 17.79 -13.99
N LYS A 100 -12.81 17.66 -14.53
CA LYS A 100 -14.06 17.86 -13.78
C LYS A 100 -14.25 16.86 -12.64
N HIS A 101 -13.95 15.58 -12.87
CA HIS A 101 -14.06 14.55 -11.82
C HIS A 101 -12.97 14.75 -10.76
N LEU A 102 -11.76 15.13 -11.17
CA LEU A 102 -10.66 15.41 -10.26
C LEU A 102 -10.94 16.63 -9.37
N ALA A 103 -11.56 17.68 -9.92
CA ALA A 103 -11.99 18.85 -9.14
C ALA A 103 -13.06 18.48 -8.11
N GLN A 104 -14.11 17.74 -8.52
CA GLN A 104 -15.15 17.27 -7.61
C GLN A 104 -14.60 16.37 -6.49
N PHE A 105 -13.64 15.50 -6.81
CA PHE A 105 -12.93 14.69 -5.82
C PHE A 105 -12.14 15.56 -4.84
N PHE A 106 -11.39 16.53 -5.37
CA PHE A 106 -10.58 17.43 -4.55
C PHE A 106 -11.44 18.27 -3.59
N GLU A 107 -12.61 18.75 -4.01
CA GLU A 107 -13.52 19.51 -3.16
C GLU A 107 -14.06 18.70 -1.98
N ARG A 108 -14.38 17.42 -2.23
CA ARG A 108 -14.95 16.52 -1.20
C ARG A 108 -13.91 15.97 -0.25
N VAL A 109 -12.76 15.54 -0.76
CA VAL A 109 -11.76 14.78 0.00
C VAL A 109 -10.62 15.65 0.50
N ARG A 110 -10.34 16.78 -0.17
CA ARG A 110 -9.21 17.68 0.11
C ARG A 110 -7.91 16.93 0.39
N PRO A 111 -7.45 16.08 -0.55
CA PRO A 111 -6.30 15.22 -0.32
C PRO A 111 -5.03 16.04 -0.06
N ALA A 112 -4.27 15.65 0.97
CA ALA A 112 -2.95 16.21 1.23
C ALA A 112 -1.91 15.63 0.25
N GLY A 113 -1.01 16.45 -0.27
CA GLY A 113 0.17 15.98 -1.02
C GLY A 113 0.64 16.85 -2.18
N PRO A 114 1.90 16.67 -2.63
CA PRO A 114 2.47 17.43 -3.72
C PRO A 114 1.86 17.08 -5.07
N GLY A 115 1.39 15.84 -5.26
CA GLY A 115 0.76 15.40 -6.51
C GLY A 115 -0.45 16.26 -6.87
N TRP A 116 -1.26 16.64 -5.89
CA TRP A 116 -2.46 17.42 -6.11
C TRP A 116 -2.24 18.93 -6.27
N LYS A 117 -1.00 19.44 -6.09
CA LYS A 117 -0.67 20.87 -6.23
C LYS A 117 -0.99 21.45 -7.60
N HIS A 118 -0.94 20.63 -8.65
CA HIS A 118 -1.27 21.07 -10.00
C HIS A 118 -2.77 21.39 -10.14
N ILE A 119 -3.61 20.51 -9.60
CA ILE A 119 -5.08 20.63 -9.65
C ILE A 119 -5.56 21.74 -8.70
N ALA A 120 -5.00 21.79 -7.49
CA ALA A 120 -5.30 22.84 -6.51
C ALA A 120 -5.02 24.24 -7.08
N ARG A 121 -3.89 24.44 -7.78
CA ARG A 121 -3.57 25.71 -8.45
C ARG A 121 -4.53 26.02 -9.61
N ARG A 122 -4.87 25.02 -10.42
CA ARG A 122 -5.72 25.19 -11.61
C ARG A 122 -7.15 25.59 -11.26
N PHE A 123 -7.67 25.12 -10.14
CA PHE A 123 -9.03 25.42 -9.66
C PHE A 123 -9.07 26.40 -8.47
N GLN A 124 -7.93 27.02 -8.12
CA GLN A 124 -7.79 27.93 -6.97
C GLN A 124 -8.31 27.34 -5.64
N LEU A 125 -8.21 26.03 -5.46
CA LEU A 125 -8.66 25.34 -4.26
C LEU A 125 -7.57 25.41 -3.19
N LYS A 126 -7.95 25.71 -1.93
CA LYS A 126 -7.01 25.69 -0.80
C LYS A 126 -6.53 24.26 -0.55
N ALA A 127 -5.26 23.98 -0.83
CA ALA A 127 -4.61 22.74 -0.40
C ALA A 127 -4.51 22.74 1.13
N GLN A 128 -5.14 21.76 1.78
CA GLN A 128 -5.05 21.57 3.23
C GLN A 128 -4.12 20.39 3.56
N GLY A 129 -3.37 20.54 4.65
CA GLY A 129 -2.62 19.45 5.28
C GLY A 129 -1.15 19.30 4.84
N SER A 130 -0.27 19.12 5.83
CA SER A 130 1.10 18.62 5.62
C SER A 130 1.09 17.10 5.54
N LEU A 131 1.79 16.51 4.57
CA LEU A 131 1.96 15.05 4.48
C LEU A 131 2.70 14.44 5.67
N TRP A 132 3.42 15.26 6.44
CA TRP A 132 4.26 14.77 7.53
C TRP A 132 3.44 14.10 8.64
N ARG A 133 2.29 14.66 9.01
CA ARG A 133 1.46 14.12 10.10
C ARG A 133 0.84 12.76 9.73
N PRO A 134 0.18 12.58 8.57
CA PRO A 134 -0.29 11.26 8.13
C PRO A 134 0.84 10.25 7.97
N PHE A 135 2.01 10.67 7.49
CA PHE A 135 3.17 9.79 7.34
C PHE A 135 3.68 9.26 8.68
N LEU A 136 3.80 10.13 9.70
CA LEU A 136 4.15 9.71 11.06
C LEU A 136 3.08 8.80 11.66
N GLY A 137 1.81 9.13 11.46
CA GLY A 137 0.69 8.28 11.89
C GLY A 137 0.76 6.89 11.26
N TRP A 138 1.12 6.79 9.98
CA TRP A 138 1.31 5.52 9.28
C TRP A 138 2.47 4.69 9.84
N ILE A 139 3.63 5.32 10.13
CA ILE A 139 4.77 4.64 10.76
C ILE A 139 4.39 4.13 12.15
N LEU A 140 3.81 4.99 13.00
CA LEU A 140 3.41 4.63 14.35
C LEU A 140 2.34 3.55 14.33
N GLY A 141 1.37 3.62 13.42
CA GLY A 141 0.37 2.57 13.21
C GLY A 141 0.99 1.24 12.79
N THR A 142 1.98 1.27 11.89
CA THR A 142 2.71 0.05 11.47
C THR A 142 3.45 -0.57 12.65
N VAL A 143 4.17 0.24 13.43
CA VAL A 143 4.87 -0.21 14.65
C VAL A 143 3.88 -0.76 15.67
N LEU A 144 2.74 -0.10 15.86
CA LEU A 144 1.67 -0.54 16.77
C LEU A 144 1.17 -1.94 16.40
N VAL A 145 0.85 -2.17 15.12
CA VAL A 145 0.34 -3.45 14.62
C VAL A 145 1.37 -4.56 14.82
N TYR A 146 2.64 -4.33 14.43
CA TYR A 146 3.68 -5.34 14.61
C TYR A 146 4.01 -5.60 16.08
N ALA A 147 4.17 -4.55 16.88
CA ALA A 147 4.43 -4.68 18.31
C ALA A 147 3.28 -5.40 19.02
N GLY A 148 2.03 -5.08 18.68
CA GLY A 148 0.84 -5.73 19.23
C GLY A 148 0.71 -7.19 18.82
N LEU A 149 1.19 -7.56 17.63
CA LEU A 149 1.21 -8.95 17.17
C LEU A 149 2.32 -9.76 17.86
N PHE A 150 3.53 -9.21 17.95
CA PHE A 150 4.69 -9.93 18.47
C PHE A 150 4.78 -9.97 20.00
N LEU A 151 4.20 -8.99 20.70
CA LEU A 151 4.21 -8.94 22.17
C LEU A 151 3.58 -10.18 22.83
N PRO A 152 2.31 -10.55 22.56
CA PRO A 152 1.72 -11.74 23.16
C PRO A 152 2.47 -13.02 22.76
N GLY A 153 2.94 -13.11 21.51
CA GLY A 153 3.76 -14.24 21.05
C GLY A 153 5.07 -14.38 21.83
N ALA A 154 5.76 -13.27 22.09
CA ALA A 154 7.01 -13.27 22.86
C ALA A 154 6.79 -13.63 24.33
N ILE A 155 5.67 -13.19 24.92
CA ILE A 155 5.28 -13.56 26.29
C ILE A 155 4.99 -15.06 26.40
N ILE A 156 4.18 -15.60 25.49
CA ILE A 156 3.81 -17.03 25.47
C ILE A 156 5.04 -17.93 25.30
N LEU A 157 5.99 -17.52 24.46
CA LEU A 157 7.23 -18.26 24.21
C LEU A 157 8.30 -18.09 25.31
N GLY A 158 8.00 -17.34 26.39
CA GLY A 158 8.95 -17.08 27.48
C GLY A 158 10.15 -16.21 27.07
N ARG A 159 10.06 -15.49 25.94
CA ARG A 159 11.13 -14.65 25.39
C ARG A 159 11.01 -13.23 25.94
N PHE A 160 11.49 -13.02 27.17
CA PHE A 160 11.34 -11.75 27.89
C PHE A 160 11.99 -10.55 27.20
N LEU A 161 13.17 -10.71 26.57
CA LEU A 161 13.83 -9.59 25.89
C LEU A 161 13.03 -9.09 24.67
N PRO A 162 12.61 -9.95 23.70
CA PRO A 162 11.68 -9.55 22.65
C PRO A 162 10.34 -9.00 23.16
N ALA A 163 9.80 -9.57 24.24
CA ALA A 163 8.55 -9.09 24.84
C ALA A 163 8.70 -7.66 25.38
N MET A 164 9.81 -7.36 26.05
CA MET A 164 10.09 -6.01 26.57
C MET A 164 10.26 -5.01 25.43
N VAL A 165 11.01 -5.36 24.38
CA VAL A 165 11.17 -4.49 23.19
C VAL A 165 9.82 -4.23 22.52
N ALA A 166 9.02 -5.27 22.30
CA ALA A 166 7.69 -5.14 21.72
C ALA A 166 6.77 -4.27 22.62
N ALA A 167 6.83 -4.44 23.93
CA ALA A 167 6.05 -3.63 24.87
C ALA A 167 6.42 -2.14 24.82
N VAL A 168 7.72 -1.81 24.83
CA VAL A 168 8.17 -0.41 24.73
C VAL A 168 7.76 0.19 23.39
N CYS A 169 7.99 -0.51 22.28
CA CYS A 169 7.58 -0.06 20.95
C CYS A 169 6.07 0.16 20.87
N LEU A 170 5.27 -0.73 21.46
CA LEU A 170 3.82 -0.59 21.52
C LEU A 170 3.42 0.66 22.31
N SER A 171 3.98 0.88 23.50
CA SER A 171 3.68 2.05 24.33
C SER A 171 4.04 3.36 23.63
N VAL A 172 5.23 3.43 23.01
CA VAL A 172 5.67 4.61 22.24
C VAL A 172 4.74 4.87 21.06
N ALA A 173 4.35 3.82 20.33
CA ALA A 173 3.44 3.94 19.20
C ALA A 173 2.05 4.46 19.63
N VAL A 174 1.47 3.91 20.71
CA VAL A 174 0.18 4.37 21.26
C VAL A 174 0.25 5.83 21.68
N VAL A 175 1.25 6.21 22.48
CA VAL A 175 1.38 7.59 22.99
C VAL A 175 1.60 8.57 21.84
N GLY A 176 2.48 8.24 20.89
CA GLY A 176 2.73 9.07 19.72
C GLY A 176 1.48 9.27 18.86
N LEU A 177 0.66 8.22 18.71
CA LEU A 177 -0.56 8.27 17.91
C LEU A 177 -1.67 9.08 18.60
N ILE A 178 -1.80 8.95 19.93
CA ILE A 178 -2.71 9.81 20.73
C ILE A 178 -2.29 11.28 20.63
N PHE A 179 -0.99 11.57 20.71
CA PHE A 179 -0.48 12.94 20.59
C PHE A 179 -0.76 13.53 19.21
N LEU A 180 -0.52 12.76 18.14
CA LEU A 180 -0.83 13.20 16.77
C LEU A 180 -2.31 13.48 16.56
N ILE A 181 -3.19 12.60 17.05
CA ILE A 181 -4.65 12.78 16.94
C ILE A 181 -5.07 14.05 17.68
N ARG A 182 -4.58 14.26 18.92
CA ARG A 182 -4.88 15.47 19.69
C ARG A 182 -4.40 16.74 18.99
N ALA A 183 -3.20 16.72 18.42
CA ALA A 183 -2.64 17.85 17.68
C ALA A 183 -3.40 18.18 16.38
N GLU A 184 -4.12 17.21 15.80
CA GLU A 184 -5.00 17.44 14.65
C GLU A 184 -6.29 18.14 15.11
N PHE A 185 -6.97 17.59 16.11
CA PHE A 185 -8.20 18.20 16.66
C PHE A 185 -7.97 19.60 17.24
N SER A 186 -6.85 19.87 17.91
CA SER A 186 -6.53 21.22 18.40
C SER A 186 -6.23 22.21 17.28
N GLY A 187 -5.73 21.75 16.13
CA GLY A 187 -5.46 22.59 14.97
C GLY A 187 -6.75 23.07 14.29
N ASP A 188 -7.73 22.19 14.17
CA ASP A 188 -9.03 22.51 13.55
C ASP A 188 -9.82 23.54 14.36
N VAL A 189 -9.82 23.45 15.70
CA VAL A 189 -10.51 24.41 16.59
C VAL A 189 -9.97 25.83 16.42
N THR A 190 -8.66 26.01 16.25
CA THR A 190 -8.06 27.34 16.04
C THR A 190 -8.30 27.93 14.65
N ALA A 191 -8.53 27.08 13.64
CA ALA A 191 -8.78 27.49 12.27
C ALA A 191 -10.25 27.89 12.01
N GLU A 192 -11.16 27.44 12.88
CA GLU A 192 -12.59 27.78 12.83
C GLU A 192 -12.88 29.12 13.53
N ASP A 193 -12.20 29.43 14.64
CA ASP A 193 -12.33 30.69 15.40
C ASP A 193 -11.72 31.93 14.70
N SER A 194 -11.01 31.72 13.58
CA SER A 194 -10.37 32.78 12.78
C SER A 194 -11.07 33.07 11.44
N ARG A 195 -12.27 32.50 11.21
CA ARG A 195 -13.13 32.76 10.05
C ARG A 195 -14.37 33.54 10.45
#